data_AF-A0A7J2U3L9-F1
#
_entry.id   AF-A0A7J2U3L9-F1
#
_cell.length_a   1.000
_cell.length_b   1.000
_cell.length_c   1.000
_cell.angle_alpha   90.00
_cell.angle_beta   90.00
_cell.angle_gamma   90.00
#
_symmetry.space_group_name_H-M   'P 1'
#
loop_
_entity.id
_entity.type
_entity.pdbx_description
1 polymer ?
#
loop_
_entity_poly.entity_id
_entity_poly.type
_entity_poly.pdbx_seq_one_letter_code
_entity_poly.pdbx_strand_id
1 'polypeptide(L)'
;MTMEVKVFLEQITIENFKSIKRITLKLKPGVNLLVGPNRAGKTNILEAIYFLSKALSREELLKIPYAPHVRFSWAPEELFFMRYTENPIVFGVDFRIVKRVGEKHLKHVVKLEVRFAYSRSRLSVEPVYIAVDWGCTRLEATGSEVRVYVSTHCISSFLELIHGAEEKDLMDLYTKLMEIGERLRRIERGEYMLLDTVTLEHENAVQYILLHNFSAYTSLHKAYDSGDMQKEL
;
A
#
# COMPACT_ATOMS: atom_id res chain seq x y z
N MET A 1 24.75 -17.11 -3.23
CA MET A 1 24.83 -15.89 -2.40
C MET A 1 23.47 -15.73 -1.72
N THR A 2 23.39 -15.88 -0.40
CA THR A 2 22.12 -15.86 0.34
C THR A 2 21.61 -14.42 0.46
N MET A 3 20.46 -14.14 -0.13
CA MET A 3 19.80 -12.83 -0.03
C MET A 3 19.01 -12.79 1.27
N GLU A 4 19.40 -11.89 2.19
CA GLU A 4 18.67 -11.68 3.44
C GLU A 4 17.83 -10.40 3.31
N VAL A 5 16.51 -10.54 3.45
CA VAL A 5 15.56 -9.42 3.47
C VAL A 5 14.96 -9.32 4.86
N LYS A 6 15.04 -8.15 5.49
CA LYS A 6 14.42 -7.82 6.77
C LYS A 6 13.36 -6.76 6.59
N VAL A 7 12.21 -6.93 7.20
CA VAL A 7 11.10 -5.97 7.16
C VAL A 7 10.85 -5.47 8.58
N PHE A 8 10.76 -4.15 8.74
CA PHE A 8 10.50 -3.49 10.01
C PHE A 8 9.27 -2.60 9.87
N LEU A 9 8.30 -2.75 10.76
CA LEU A 9 7.17 -1.83 10.86
C LEU A 9 7.63 -0.55 11.58
N GLU A 10 7.57 0.59 10.90
CA GLU A 10 8.04 1.88 11.44
C GLU A 10 6.91 2.78 11.91
N GLN A 11 5.76 2.72 11.23
CA GLN A 11 4.63 3.57 11.56
C GLN A 11 3.33 2.86 11.27
N ILE A 12 2.33 3.06 12.13
CA ILE A 12 0.94 2.72 11.83
C ILE A 12 0.05 3.94 12.08
N THR A 13 -0.78 4.27 11.09
CA THR A 13 -1.86 5.25 11.19
C THR A 13 -3.19 4.52 11.21
N ILE A 14 -4.06 4.88 12.14
CA ILE A 14 -5.40 4.32 12.28
C ILE A 14 -6.38 5.48 12.29
N GLU A 15 -7.40 5.41 11.45
CA GLU A 15 -8.46 6.41 11.36
C GLU A 15 -9.84 5.74 11.41
N ASN A 16 -10.78 6.45 12.04
CA ASN A 16 -12.19 6.08 12.10
C ASN A 16 -12.45 4.68 12.70
N PHE A 17 -11.68 4.25 13.69
CA PHE A 17 -11.77 2.91 14.30
C PHE A 17 -12.15 2.97 15.78
N LYS A 18 -13.32 2.45 16.16
CA LYS A 18 -13.85 2.40 17.54
C LYS A 18 -13.77 3.74 18.27
N SER A 19 -12.93 3.89 19.29
CA SER A 19 -12.74 5.18 20.00
C SER A 19 -11.68 6.08 19.35
N ILE A 20 -11.07 5.65 18.26
CA ILE A 20 -9.95 6.32 17.59
C ILE A 20 -10.50 7.12 16.42
N LYS A 21 -10.55 8.44 16.55
CA LYS A 21 -10.80 9.33 15.42
C LYS A 21 -9.64 9.26 14.43
N ARG A 22 -8.41 9.53 14.90
CA ARG A 22 -7.15 9.38 14.16
C ARG A 22 -5.98 9.27 15.13
N ILE A 23 -5.05 8.35 14.88
CA ILE A 23 -3.78 8.26 15.60
C ILE A 23 -2.68 7.79 14.65
N THR A 24 -1.47 8.29 14.86
CA THR A 24 -0.26 7.81 14.17
C THR A 24 0.75 7.40 15.24
N LEU A 25 1.17 6.14 15.20
CA LEU A 25 2.12 5.55 16.14
C LEU A 25 3.43 5.28 15.41
N LYS A 26 4.52 5.88 15.90
CA LYS A 26 5.88 5.53 15.48
C LYS A 26 6.38 4.37 16.31
N LEU A 27 6.75 3.29 15.64
CA LEU A 27 7.16 2.04 16.25
C LEU A 27 8.68 1.88 16.13
N LYS A 28 9.27 1.27 17.16
CA LYS A 28 10.69 0.92 17.19
C LYS A 28 10.85 -0.60 17.06
N PRO A 29 11.98 -1.08 16.51
CA PRO A 29 12.31 -2.50 16.57
C PRO A 29 12.28 -3.03 18.01
N GLY A 30 11.77 -4.25 18.19
CA GLY A 30 11.61 -4.86 19.51
C GLY A 30 10.22 -4.61 20.12
N VAL A 31 10.18 -4.41 21.44
CA VAL A 31 8.93 -4.28 22.20
C VAL A 31 8.49 -2.81 22.26
N ASN A 32 7.26 -2.54 21.83
CA ASN A 32 6.62 -1.23 21.96
C ASN A 32 5.58 -1.28 23.08
N LEU A 33 5.74 -0.44 24.11
CA LEU A 33 4.85 -0.41 25.27
C LEU A 33 3.84 0.74 25.16
N LEU A 34 2.54 0.41 25.17
CA LEU A 34 1.46 1.39 25.21
C LEU A 34 1.08 1.69 26.66
N VAL A 35 1.36 2.91 27.13
CA VAL A 35 1.08 3.36 28.51
C VAL A 35 0.02 4.45 28.52
N GLY A 36 -0.86 4.41 29.52
CA GLY A 36 -1.88 5.44 29.72
C GLY A 36 -3.00 4.98 30.67
N PRO A 37 -3.96 5.85 31.01
CA PRO A 37 -5.07 5.53 31.89
C PRO A 37 -5.95 4.37 31.40
N ASN A 38 -6.73 3.78 32.30
CA ASN A 38 -7.80 2.87 31.90
C ASN A 38 -8.77 3.58 30.95
N ARG A 39 -9.29 2.84 29.96
CA ARG A 39 -10.20 3.36 28.93
C ARG A 39 -9.63 4.45 28.01
N ALA A 40 -8.31 4.69 28.02
CA ALA A 40 -7.65 5.63 27.11
C ALA A 40 -7.56 5.15 25.63
N GLY A 41 -8.22 4.05 25.26
CA GLY A 41 -8.18 3.51 23.89
C GLY A 41 -7.02 2.57 23.56
N LYS A 42 -6.17 2.21 24.53
CA LYS A 42 -5.03 1.28 24.32
C LYS A 42 -5.46 -0.07 23.74
N THR A 43 -6.53 -0.66 24.26
CA THR A 43 -7.10 -1.92 23.75
C THR A 43 -7.59 -1.75 22.31
N ASN A 44 -8.27 -0.63 22.00
CA ASN A 44 -8.75 -0.36 20.65
C ASN A 44 -7.60 -0.24 19.63
N ILE A 45 -6.42 0.26 20.03
CA ILE A 45 -5.22 0.27 19.18
C ILE A 45 -4.79 -1.17 18.84
N LEU A 46 -4.70 -2.04 19.85
CA LEU A 46 -4.31 -3.44 19.64
C LEU A 46 -5.35 -4.21 18.81
N GLU A 47 -6.64 -3.95 19.04
CA GLU A 47 -7.74 -4.52 18.27
C GLU A 47 -7.72 -4.03 16.81
N ALA A 48 -7.34 -2.77 16.57
CA ALA A 48 -7.19 -2.24 15.21
C ALA A 48 -6.04 -2.93 14.46
N ILE A 49 -4.89 -3.11 15.11
CA ILE A 49 -3.74 -3.85 14.55
C ILE A 49 -4.13 -5.30 14.25
N TYR A 50 -4.83 -5.95 15.19
CA TYR A 50 -5.27 -7.32 14.99
C TYR A 50 -6.32 -7.41 13.87
N PHE A 51 -7.29 -6.50 13.85
CA PHE A 51 -8.29 -6.41 12.78
C PHE A 51 -7.59 -6.30 11.42
N LEU A 52 -6.64 -5.38 11.26
CA LEU A 52 -5.89 -5.21 10.03
C LEU A 52 -5.15 -6.50 9.63
N SER A 53 -4.43 -7.13 10.57
CA SER A 53 -3.72 -8.40 10.31
C SER A 53 -4.65 -9.50 9.81
N LYS A 54 -5.89 -9.57 10.32
CA LYS A 54 -6.89 -10.54 9.86
C LYS A 54 -7.55 -10.13 8.55
N ALA A 55 -7.89 -8.87 8.41
CA ALA A 55 -8.52 -8.30 7.23
C ALA A 55 -7.66 -8.47 5.96
N LEU A 56 -6.33 -8.45 6.12
CA LEU A 56 -5.35 -8.69 5.04
C LEU A 56 -4.90 -10.15 4.91
N SER A 57 -5.38 -11.05 5.75
CA SER A 57 -5.02 -12.47 5.65
C SER A 57 -5.69 -13.13 4.45
N ARG A 58 -4.96 -13.99 3.76
CA ARG A 58 -5.47 -14.72 2.59
C ARG A 58 -6.73 -15.52 2.93
N GLU A 59 -6.76 -16.13 4.11
CA GLU A 59 -7.89 -16.94 4.56
C GLU A 59 -9.16 -16.09 4.70
N GLU A 60 -9.04 -14.85 5.16
CA GLU A 60 -10.19 -13.97 5.33
C GLU A 60 -10.64 -13.39 3.99
N LEU A 61 -9.70 -12.96 3.15
CA LEU A 61 -9.97 -12.42 1.81
C LEU A 61 -10.67 -13.42 0.90
N LEU A 62 -10.60 -14.73 1.15
CA LEU A 62 -11.29 -15.75 0.36
C LEU A 62 -12.69 -16.10 0.90
N LYS A 63 -13.10 -15.57 2.06
CA LYS A 63 -14.40 -15.89 2.66
C LYS A 63 -15.53 -15.09 2.04
N ILE A 64 -16.69 -15.73 1.95
CA ILE A 64 -17.96 -15.11 1.60
C ILE A 64 -18.98 -15.53 2.68
N PRO A 65 -19.50 -14.60 3.51
CA PRO A 65 -19.14 -13.18 3.53
C PRO A 65 -17.72 -12.96 4.06
N TYR A 66 -17.00 -12.00 3.49
CA TYR A 66 -15.78 -11.45 4.07
C TYR A 66 -16.15 -10.82 5.41
N ALA A 67 -15.64 -11.28 6.54
CA ALA A 67 -16.13 -10.85 7.85
C ALA A 67 -15.04 -10.86 8.95
N PRO A 68 -13.95 -10.07 8.78
CA PRO A 68 -12.81 -10.07 9.70
C PRO A 68 -13.16 -9.73 11.16
N HIS A 69 -14.30 -9.09 11.38
CA HIS A 69 -14.79 -8.60 12.67
C HIS A 69 -15.50 -9.66 13.52
N VAL A 70 -16.01 -10.74 12.92
CA VAL A 70 -16.87 -11.75 13.59
C VAL A 70 -16.18 -12.44 14.77
N ARG A 71 -14.85 -12.60 14.71
CA ARG A 71 -14.07 -13.22 15.80
C ARG A 71 -14.23 -12.54 17.16
N PHE A 72 -14.67 -11.30 17.18
CA PHE A 72 -14.89 -10.56 18.42
C PHE A 72 -16.36 -10.29 18.73
N SER A 73 -17.26 -10.91 17.96
CA SER A 73 -18.71 -10.75 18.10
C SER A 73 -19.19 -9.29 18.02
N TRP A 74 -18.42 -8.42 17.35
CA TRP A 74 -18.83 -7.04 17.10
C TRP A 74 -19.72 -6.98 15.88
N ALA A 75 -20.71 -6.09 15.91
CA ALA A 75 -21.37 -5.70 14.68
C ALA A 75 -20.39 -4.85 13.82
N PRO A 76 -20.42 -4.94 12.48
CA PRO A 76 -19.54 -4.18 11.59
C PRO A 76 -19.49 -2.67 11.93
N GLU A 77 -20.64 -2.09 12.28
CA GLU A 77 -20.81 -0.66 12.58
C GLU A 77 -20.07 -0.25 13.85
N GLU A 78 -19.88 -1.16 14.80
CA GLU A 78 -19.16 -0.91 16.06
C GLU A 78 -17.67 -0.71 15.84
N LEU A 79 -17.15 -1.12 14.69
CA LEU A 79 -15.77 -0.83 14.31
C LEU A 79 -15.57 0.64 13.94
N PHE A 80 -16.61 1.36 13.53
CA PHE A 80 -16.46 2.74 13.05
C PHE A 80 -16.47 3.72 14.21
N PHE A 81 -15.65 4.77 14.12
CA PHE A 81 -15.63 5.81 15.14
C PHE A 81 -16.99 6.49 15.24
N MET A 82 -17.58 6.48 16.44
CA MET A 82 -18.95 6.94 16.69
C MET A 82 -20.02 6.29 15.77
N ARG A 83 -19.72 5.12 15.18
CA ARG A 83 -20.55 4.46 14.16
C ARG A 83 -20.75 5.30 12.88
N TYR A 84 -19.80 6.17 12.56
CA TYR A 84 -19.78 6.97 11.34
C TYR A 84 -19.33 6.13 10.14
N THR A 85 -20.28 5.31 9.66
CA THR A 85 -20.11 4.36 8.54
C THR A 85 -19.99 5.01 7.16
N GLU A 86 -20.28 6.31 7.05
CA GLU A 86 -20.10 7.11 5.84
C GLU A 86 -18.63 7.36 5.50
N ASN A 87 -17.76 7.36 6.52
CA ASN A 87 -16.32 7.43 6.34
C ASN A 87 -15.72 6.02 6.40
N PRO A 88 -14.72 5.70 5.59
CA PRO A 88 -14.05 4.42 5.69
C PRO A 88 -13.20 4.34 6.97
N ILE A 89 -12.94 3.12 7.45
CA ILE A 89 -11.83 2.85 8.35
C ILE A 89 -10.55 2.91 7.51
N VAL A 90 -9.54 3.64 7.98
CA VAL A 90 -8.26 3.79 7.25
C VAL A 90 -7.12 3.24 8.09
N PHE A 91 -6.29 2.42 7.45
CA PHE A 91 -5.02 1.97 8.00
C PHE A 91 -3.89 2.38 7.07
N GLY A 92 -2.94 3.17 7.59
CA GLY A 92 -1.66 3.44 6.96
C GLY A 92 -0.56 2.66 7.66
N VAL A 93 0.34 2.02 6.92
CA VAL A 93 1.40 1.17 7.45
C VAL A 93 2.69 1.45 6.70
N ASP A 94 3.71 1.94 7.40
CA ASP A 94 5.01 2.21 6.81
C ASP A 94 5.99 1.11 7.22
N PHE A 95 6.54 0.43 6.22
CA PHE A 95 7.55 -0.61 6.39
C PHE A 95 8.91 -0.11 5.91
N ARG A 96 9.95 -0.39 6.69
CA ARG A 96 11.33 -0.33 6.21
C ARG A 96 11.80 -1.73 5.82
N ILE A 97 12.09 -1.91 4.55
CA ILE A 97 12.69 -3.11 3.98
C ILE A 97 14.20 -2.89 3.89
N VAL A 98 14.96 -3.82 4.47
CA VAL A 98 16.42 -3.85 4.41
C VAL A 98 16.85 -5.11 3.68
N LYS A 99 17.46 -4.96 2.50
CA LYS A 99 17.97 -6.06 1.68
C LYS A 99 19.49 -6.05 1.72
N ARG A 100 20.08 -7.17 2.13
CA ARG A 100 21.54 -7.33 2.12
C ARG A 100 21.99 -7.96 0.80
N VAL A 101 22.89 -7.26 0.09
CA VAL A 101 23.50 -7.72 -1.16
C VAL A 101 25.02 -7.69 -0.96
N GLY A 102 25.59 -8.85 -0.60
CA GLY A 102 27.00 -8.95 -0.19
C GLY A 102 27.26 -8.16 1.11
N GLU A 103 28.14 -7.16 1.04
CA GLU A 103 28.44 -6.24 2.14
C GLU A 103 27.52 -5.00 2.17
N LYS A 104 26.81 -4.72 1.07
CA LYS A 104 25.92 -3.56 0.95
C LYS A 104 24.56 -3.85 1.57
N HIS A 105 23.96 -2.82 2.16
CA HIS A 105 22.61 -2.85 2.71
C HIS A 105 21.75 -1.82 1.98
N LEU A 106 20.74 -2.29 1.28
CA LEU A 106 19.75 -1.45 0.61
C LEU A 106 18.59 -1.23 1.57
N LYS A 107 18.16 0.02 1.71
CA LYS A 107 17.04 0.41 2.59
C LYS A 107 15.97 1.05 1.72
N HIS A 108 14.76 0.51 1.78
CA HIS A 108 13.60 1.04 1.09
C HIS A 108 12.46 1.21 2.09
N VAL A 109 11.71 2.30 1.97
CA VAL A 109 10.48 2.49 2.73
C VAL A 109 9.31 2.21 1.81
N VAL A 110 8.40 1.37 2.27
CA VAL A 110 7.16 1.01 1.58
C VAL A 110 6.00 1.47 2.43
N LYS A 111 5.13 2.31 1.88
CA LYS A 111 3.92 2.78 2.57
C LYS A 111 2.72 2.06 1.98
N LEU A 112 1.95 1.42 2.84
CA LEU A 112 0.70 0.76 2.51
C LEU A 112 -0.46 1.57 3.11
N GLU A 113 -1.46 1.88 2.33
CA GLU A 113 -2.73 2.40 2.81
C GLU A 113 -3.85 1.44 2.40
N VAL A 114 -4.71 1.07 3.34
CA VAL A 114 -5.90 0.27 3.06
C VAL A 114 -7.11 0.94 3.70
N ARG A 115 -8.20 1.02 2.94
CA ARG A 115 -9.48 1.56 3.43
C ARG A 115 -10.56 0.49 3.39
N PHE A 116 -11.35 0.47 4.44
CA PHE A 116 -12.48 -0.43 4.56
C PHE A 116 -13.78 0.35 4.72
N ALA A 117 -14.78 0.03 3.91
CA ALA A 117 -16.11 0.65 3.98
C ALA A 117 -17.13 -0.32 4.57
N TYR A 118 -18.18 0.24 5.17
CA TYR A 118 -19.32 -0.54 5.62
C TYR A 118 -20.21 -0.93 4.42
N SER A 119 -20.45 -2.23 4.28
CA SER A 119 -21.34 -2.82 3.29
C SER A 119 -22.66 -3.16 3.96
N ARG A 120 -23.70 -2.34 3.75
CA ARG A 120 -25.06 -2.57 4.27
C ARG A 120 -25.70 -3.84 3.71
N SER A 121 -25.43 -4.14 2.43
CA SER A 121 -26.02 -5.31 1.76
C SER A 121 -25.44 -6.61 2.28
N ARG A 122 -24.13 -6.65 2.60
CA ARG A 122 -23.45 -7.83 3.14
C ARG A 122 -23.33 -7.84 4.66
N LEU A 123 -23.82 -6.79 5.32
CA LEU A 123 -23.65 -6.55 6.76
C LEU A 123 -22.21 -6.82 7.19
N SER A 124 -21.26 -6.17 6.52
CA SER A 124 -19.83 -6.38 6.74
C SER A 124 -18.99 -5.12 6.51
N VAL A 125 -17.70 -5.22 6.77
CA VAL A 125 -16.68 -4.23 6.47
C VAL A 125 -15.84 -4.79 5.32
N GLU A 126 -15.75 -4.11 4.19
CA GLU A 126 -15.08 -4.60 2.97
C GLU A 126 -13.91 -3.69 2.56
N PRO A 127 -12.80 -4.24 2.03
CA PRO A 127 -11.72 -3.42 1.50
C PRO A 127 -12.19 -2.76 0.19
N VAL A 128 -12.11 -1.43 0.16
CA VAL A 128 -12.58 -0.61 -0.99
C VAL A 128 -11.46 0.17 -1.66
N TYR A 129 -10.31 0.28 -0.99
CA TYR A 129 -9.13 0.94 -1.52
C TYR A 129 -7.87 0.32 -0.95
N ILE A 130 -6.86 0.19 -1.80
CA ILE A 130 -5.48 -0.08 -1.39
C ILE A 130 -4.55 0.82 -2.17
N ALA A 131 -3.54 1.37 -1.49
CA ALA A 131 -2.41 2.01 -2.13
C ALA A 131 -1.10 1.45 -1.58
N VAL A 132 -0.12 1.26 -2.45
CA VAL A 132 1.24 0.94 -2.06
C VAL A 132 2.20 1.89 -2.75
N ASP A 133 3.08 2.47 -1.97
CA ASP A 133 4.04 3.46 -2.39
C ASP A 133 5.45 3.00 -2.03
N TRP A 134 6.30 2.87 -3.04
CA TRP A 134 7.69 2.43 -2.93
C TRP A 134 8.69 3.58 -3.18
N GLY A 135 8.23 4.83 -3.08
CA GLY A 135 9.04 6.04 -3.31
C GLY A 135 9.02 6.50 -4.77
N CYS A 136 9.50 5.67 -5.70
CA CYS A 136 9.50 6.02 -7.13
C CYS A 136 8.21 5.62 -7.86
N THR A 137 7.45 4.68 -7.30
CA THR A 137 6.23 4.16 -7.90
C THR A 137 5.17 4.04 -6.83
N ARG A 138 3.94 4.37 -7.19
CA ARG A 138 2.76 4.20 -6.34
C ARG A 138 1.69 3.48 -7.13
N LEU A 139 1.07 2.47 -6.55
CA LEU A 139 -0.05 1.76 -7.12
C LEU A 139 -1.26 2.00 -6.23
N GLU A 140 -2.38 2.37 -6.82
CA GLU A 140 -3.66 2.50 -6.12
C GLU A 140 -4.71 1.61 -6.79
N ALA A 141 -5.55 0.95 -6.02
CA ALA A 141 -6.67 0.20 -6.56
C ALA A 141 -7.96 0.55 -5.84
N THR A 142 -9.03 0.62 -6.64
CA THR A 142 -10.39 0.94 -6.20
C THR A 142 -11.38 0.34 -7.18
N GLY A 143 -12.43 -0.33 -6.69
CA GLY A 143 -13.36 -1.04 -7.57
C GLY A 143 -12.63 -2.07 -8.44
N SER A 144 -12.76 -1.97 -9.77
CA SER A 144 -12.05 -2.78 -10.76
C SER A 144 -10.79 -2.09 -11.34
N GLU A 145 -10.48 -0.87 -10.92
CA GLU A 145 -9.39 -0.08 -11.50
C GLU A 145 -8.13 -0.17 -10.63
N VAL A 146 -7.00 -0.28 -11.31
CA VAL A 146 -5.66 -0.18 -10.75
C VAL A 146 -4.94 0.96 -11.45
N ARG A 147 -4.57 2.00 -10.69
CA ARG A 147 -3.83 3.16 -11.18
C ARG A 147 -2.38 3.06 -10.76
N VAL A 148 -1.47 3.21 -11.72
CA VAL A 148 -0.03 3.19 -11.50
C VAL A 148 0.49 4.60 -11.67
N TYR A 149 1.27 5.06 -10.71
CA TYR A 149 1.85 6.38 -10.66
C TYR A 149 3.37 6.27 -10.57
N VAL A 150 4.07 7.20 -11.20
CA VAL A 150 5.52 7.36 -11.06
C VAL A 150 5.80 8.70 -10.41
N SER A 151 6.73 8.72 -9.47
CA SER A 151 7.11 9.96 -8.82
C SER A 151 7.90 10.86 -9.75
N THR A 152 7.63 12.16 -9.70
CA THR A 152 8.26 13.15 -10.59
C THR A 152 9.76 13.24 -10.43
N HIS A 153 10.30 12.90 -9.25
CA HIS A 153 11.74 12.89 -8.98
C HIS A 153 12.48 11.67 -9.55
N CYS A 154 11.78 10.59 -9.93
CA CYS A 154 12.43 9.40 -10.51
C CYS A 154 12.35 9.35 -12.03
N ILE A 155 11.74 10.35 -12.67
CA ILE A 155 11.43 10.31 -14.12
C ILE A 155 12.71 10.31 -14.97
N SER A 156 13.69 11.13 -14.64
CA SER A 156 14.98 11.16 -15.35
C SER A 156 15.62 9.77 -15.39
N SER A 157 15.65 9.11 -14.25
CA SER A 157 16.23 7.80 -14.11
C SER A 157 15.42 6.68 -14.79
N PHE A 158 14.09 6.80 -14.83
CA PHE A 158 13.25 5.91 -15.63
C PHE A 158 13.51 6.07 -17.13
N LEU A 159 13.67 7.32 -17.61
CA LEU A 159 13.97 7.60 -19.02
C LEU A 159 15.32 7.01 -19.42
N GLU A 160 16.36 7.17 -18.60
CA GLU A 160 17.70 6.58 -18.84
C GLU A 160 17.66 5.06 -18.98
N LEU A 161 16.92 4.38 -18.10
CA LEU A 161 16.79 2.92 -18.11
C LEU A 161 16.09 2.42 -19.38
N ILE A 162 15.13 3.19 -19.86
CA ILE A 162 14.32 2.89 -21.04
C ILE A 162 15.08 3.19 -22.34
N HIS A 163 15.92 4.23 -22.35
CA HIS A 163 16.84 4.49 -23.47
C HIS A 163 17.87 3.38 -23.68
N GLY A 164 18.22 2.62 -22.63
CA GLY A 164 19.14 1.50 -22.70
C GLY A 164 18.52 0.15 -23.07
N ALA A 165 17.19 0.06 -23.20
CA ALA A 165 16.50 -1.22 -23.34
C ALA A 165 15.96 -1.41 -24.77
N GLU A 166 16.66 -2.22 -25.58
CA GLU A 166 16.36 -2.49 -26.99
C GLU A 166 15.19 -3.48 -27.25
N GLU A 167 14.31 -3.71 -26.28
CA GLU A 167 13.24 -4.71 -26.40
C GLU A 167 11.92 -4.12 -26.91
N LYS A 168 11.29 -4.83 -27.86
CA LYS A 168 10.09 -4.37 -28.60
C LYS A 168 8.87 -4.08 -27.71
N ASP A 169 8.79 -4.72 -26.53
CA ASP A 169 7.72 -4.53 -25.54
C ASP A 169 7.91 -3.25 -24.69
N LEU A 170 9.13 -2.70 -24.63
CA LEU A 170 9.42 -1.44 -23.96
C LEU A 170 9.00 -0.22 -24.78
N MET A 171 8.76 -0.36 -26.08
CA MET A 171 8.38 0.77 -26.94
C MET A 171 7.00 1.35 -26.63
N ASP A 172 6.05 0.54 -26.18
CA ASP A 172 4.73 1.02 -25.76
C ASP A 172 4.83 1.78 -24.42
N LEU A 173 5.63 1.26 -23.48
CA LEU A 173 5.95 1.93 -22.22
C LEU A 173 6.79 3.21 -22.43
N TYR A 174 7.74 3.18 -23.37
CA TYR A 174 8.57 4.31 -23.82
C TYR A 174 7.68 5.41 -24.39
N THR A 175 6.75 5.05 -25.29
CA THR A 175 5.84 6.02 -25.92
C THR A 175 4.94 6.67 -24.88
N LYS A 176 4.34 5.88 -23.97
CA LYS A 176 3.57 6.40 -22.83
C LYS A 176 4.40 7.31 -21.92
N LEU A 177 5.65 6.94 -21.62
CA LEU A 177 6.55 7.74 -20.78
C LEU A 177 7.05 9.00 -21.46
N MET A 178 7.21 9.00 -22.78
CA MET A 178 7.54 10.20 -23.56
C MET A 178 6.34 11.16 -23.67
N GLU A 179 5.11 10.65 -23.86
CA GLU A 179 3.89 11.47 -23.79
C GLU A 179 3.73 12.12 -22.41
N ILE A 180 4.02 11.36 -21.35
CA ILE A 180 4.11 11.86 -19.98
C ILE A 180 5.24 12.90 -19.85
N GLY A 181 6.40 12.64 -20.44
CA GLY A 181 7.56 13.54 -20.54
C GLY A 181 7.23 14.89 -21.19
N GLU A 182 6.44 14.89 -22.25
CA GLU A 182 5.99 16.12 -22.92
C GLU A 182 4.93 16.88 -22.11
N ARG A 183 4.06 16.16 -21.37
CA ARG A 183 3.11 16.76 -20.43
C ARG A 183 3.82 17.38 -19.21
N LEU A 184 4.93 16.81 -18.75
CA LEU A 184 5.76 17.33 -17.64
C LEU A 184 6.35 18.71 -17.91
N ARG A 185 6.69 19.03 -19.17
CA ARG A 185 7.16 20.39 -19.53
C ARG A 185 6.11 21.48 -19.28
N ARG A 186 4.87 21.11 -18.92
CA ARG A 186 3.74 22.01 -18.66
C ARG A 186 3.15 21.88 -17.25
N ILE A 187 3.62 20.96 -16.42
CA ILE A 187 3.04 20.69 -15.08
C ILE A 187 4.12 20.85 -14.02
N GLU A 188 4.14 22.02 -13.38
CA GLU A 188 4.75 22.19 -12.07
C GLU A 188 3.72 21.78 -11.00
N ARG A 189 4.14 21.02 -9.97
CA ARG A 189 3.47 20.84 -8.65
C ARG A 189 2.74 19.51 -8.32
N GLY A 190 3.17 18.36 -8.82
CA GLY A 190 2.73 17.05 -8.29
C GLY A 190 3.90 16.18 -7.81
N GLU A 191 3.80 15.52 -6.65
CA GLU A 191 4.79 14.51 -6.20
C GLU A 191 4.74 13.23 -7.06
N TYR A 192 3.56 12.86 -7.57
CA TYR A 192 3.35 11.69 -8.43
C TYR A 192 2.54 12.03 -9.67
N MET A 193 2.83 11.36 -10.78
CA MET A 193 2.11 11.46 -12.04
C MET A 193 1.50 10.11 -12.42
N LEU A 194 0.26 10.12 -12.90
CA LEU A 194 -0.42 8.91 -13.39
C LEU A 194 0.29 8.40 -14.66
N LEU A 195 0.79 7.17 -14.59
CA LEU A 195 1.44 6.47 -15.69
C LEU A 195 0.43 5.64 -16.48
N ASP A 196 -0.38 4.85 -15.80
CA ASP A 196 -1.36 3.96 -16.44
C ASP A 196 -2.56 3.68 -15.54
N THR A 197 -3.67 3.28 -16.17
CA THR A 197 -4.86 2.75 -15.51
C THR A 197 -5.19 1.40 -16.12
N VAL A 198 -5.10 0.34 -15.33
CA VAL A 198 -5.44 -1.02 -15.71
C VAL A 198 -6.79 -1.38 -15.11
N THR A 199 -7.74 -1.74 -15.97
CA THR A 199 -9.03 -2.29 -15.53
C THR A 199 -8.91 -3.81 -15.45
N LEU A 200 -9.20 -4.38 -14.29
CA LEU A 200 -9.21 -5.83 -14.10
C LEU A 200 -10.58 -6.41 -14.44
N GLU A 201 -10.58 -7.57 -15.09
CA GLU A 201 -11.80 -8.35 -15.37
C GLU A 201 -12.45 -8.89 -14.09
N HIS A 202 -11.71 -8.93 -12.98
CA HIS A 202 -12.25 -9.26 -11.67
C HIS A 202 -13.11 -8.12 -11.10
N GLU A 203 -14.25 -8.47 -10.50
CA GLU A 203 -15.18 -7.51 -9.89
C GLU A 203 -14.57 -6.66 -8.76
N ASN A 204 -13.46 -7.11 -8.14
CA ASN A 204 -12.79 -6.38 -7.07
C ASN A 204 -11.25 -6.43 -7.19
N ALA A 205 -10.68 -5.39 -7.80
CA ALA A 205 -9.24 -5.21 -7.96
C ALA A 205 -8.51 -5.10 -6.61
N VAL A 206 -9.14 -4.51 -5.59
CA VAL A 206 -8.56 -4.37 -4.26
C VAL A 206 -8.33 -5.73 -3.62
N GLN A 207 -9.34 -6.59 -3.65
CA GLN A 207 -9.26 -7.96 -3.15
C GLN A 207 -8.26 -8.80 -3.96
N TYR A 208 -8.24 -8.64 -5.30
CA TYR A 208 -7.27 -9.31 -6.16
C TYR A 208 -5.83 -8.95 -5.78
N ILE A 209 -5.54 -7.67 -5.61
CA ILE A 209 -4.21 -7.18 -5.25
C ILE A 209 -3.79 -7.69 -3.87
N LEU A 210 -4.70 -7.67 -2.90
CA LEU A 210 -4.46 -8.18 -1.55
C LEU A 210 -4.16 -9.70 -1.54
N LEU A 211 -4.78 -10.48 -2.43
CA LEU A 211 -4.57 -11.93 -2.51
C LEU A 211 -3.24 -12.32 -3.17
N HIS A 212 -2.77 -11.53 -4.14
CA HIS A 212 -1.62 -11.88 -4.97
C HIS A 212 -0.32 -11.22 -4.51
N ASN A 213 -0.31 -10.59 -3.33
CA ASN A 213 0.88 -9.98 -2.71
C ASN A 213 1.73 -9.14 -3.69
N PHE A 214 1.08 -8.49 -4.67
CA PHE A 214 1.71 -7.68 -5.72
C PHE A 214 2.72 -8.38 -6.64
N SER A 215 2.84 -9.72 -6.60
CA SER A 215 3.88 -10.44 -7.39
C SER A 215 3.73 -10.28 -8.91
N ALA A 216 2.53 -9.94 -9.39
CA ALA A 216 2.26 -9.71 -10.80
C ALA A 216 2.68 -8.31 -11.30
N TYR A 217 2.83 -7.31 -10.41
CA TYR A 217 3.11 -5.92 -10.78
C TYR A 217 4.58 -5.49 -10.53
N THR A 218 5.40 -6.41 -10.03
CA THR A 218 6.82 -6.17 -9.68
C THR A 218 7.80 -6.10 -10.86
N SER A 219 7.34 -6.13 -12.11
CA SER A 219 8.23 -6.03 -13.29
C SER A 219 8.98 -4.69 -13.34
N LEU A 220 8.35 -3.59 -12.90
CA LEU A 220 9.00 -2.26 -12.75
C LEU A 220 10.02 -2.23 -11.58
N HIS A 221 9.77 -2.96 -10.49
CA HIS A 221 10.71 -3.04 -9.37
C HIS A 221 11.95 -3.87 -9.73
N LYS A 222 11.82 -4.89 -10.60
CA LYS A 222 12.98 -5.66 -11.07
C LYS A 222 13.97 -4.81 -11.89
N ALA A 223 13.47 -3.83 -12.64
CA ALA A 223 14.29 -2.84 -13.33
C ALA A 223 14.97 -1.84 -12.37
N TYR A 224 14.29 -1.45 -11.29
CA TYR A 224 14.90 -0.59 -10.27
C TYR A 224 16.00 -1.31 -9.45
N ASP A 225 15.80 -2.60 -9.17
CA ASP A 225 16.74 -3.45 -8.42
C ASP A 225 17.97 -3.90 -9.24
N SER A 226 18.01 -3.69 -10.56
CA SER A 226 19.11 -4.12 -11.44
C SER A 226 20.36 -3.21 -11.38
N GLY A 227 20.38 -2.22 -10.48
CA GLY A 227 21.63 -1.59 -10.03
C GLY A 227 22.07 -0.33 -10.79
N ASP A 228 21.34 0.10 -11.82
CA ASP A 228 21.73 1.27 -12.62
C ASP A 228 21.30 2.61 -12.02
N MET A 229 20.39 2.60 -11.03
CA MET A 229 19.78 3.82 -10.46
C MET A 229 20.30 4.28 -9.08
N GLN A 230 21.39 3.70 -8.57
CA GLN A 230 21.86 3.98 -7.19
C GLN A 230 23.15 4.80 -7.10
N LYS A 231 23.51 5.58 -8.12
CA LYS A 231 24.69 6.47 -8.04
C LYS A 231 24.42 7.89 -7.55
N GLU A 232 23.17 8.32 -7.32
CA GLU A 232 22.87 9.72 -6.96
C GLU A 232 21.99 9.94 -5.71
N LEU A 233 21.95 9.00 -4.76
CA LEU A 233 21.42 9.23 -3.40
C LEU A 233 22.40 8.72 -2.34
#